data_AF-G5BT46-F1
#
_entry.id   AF-G5BT46-F1
#
_cell.length_a   1.000
_cell.length_b   1.000
_cell.length_c   1.000
_cell.angle_alpha   90.00
_cell.angle_beta   90.00
_cell.angle_gamma   90.00
#
_symmetry.space_group_name_H-M   'P 1'
#
loop_
_entity.id
_entity.type
_entity.pdbx_description
1 polymer ?
#
loop_
_entity_poly.entity_id
_entity_poly.type
_entity_poly.pdbx_seq_one_letter_code
_entity_poly.pdbx_strand_id
1 'polypeptide(L)'
;MASANPWDPASQPNTAHLLLGHLMGSGVISQEMLNISKKTAPCFVNFSRLQQSTDIQAEIYQKSLEIELLELEKETRDIVHSSYSAEKCHTLESRNSHLETVLKKKRSLRQRLLKPMC
;
A
#
# COMPACT_ATOMS: atom_id res chain seq x y z
N MET A 1 -21.95 -24.64 29.25
CA MET A 1 -21.98 -25.06 27.84
C MET A 1 -22.33 -23.84 27.02
N ALA A 2 -21.49 -23.44 26.05
CA ALA A 2 -21.78 -22.33 25.16
C ALA A 2 -22.93 -22.73 24.24
N SER A 3 -24.05 -22.00 24.26
CA SER A 3 -25.14 -22.22 23.32
C SER A 3 -24.63 -21.93 21.90
N ALA A 4 -24.81 -22.88 20.99
CA ALA A 4 -24.47 -22.71 19.57
C ALA A 4 -25.12 -21.44 19.01
N ASN A 5 -24.41 -20.72 18.14
CA ASN A 5 -24.87 -19.48 17.54
C ASN A 5 -26.20 -19.73 16.78
N PRO A 6 -27.33 -19.15 17.20
CA PRO A 6 -28.63 -19.36 16.56
C PRO A 6 -28.70 -18.82 15.12
N TRP A 7 -27.72 -18.00 14.72
CA TRP A 7 -27.65 -17.33 13.43
C TRP A 7 -26.69 -17.99 12.44
N ASP A 8 -26.04 -19.10 12.83
CA ASP A 8 -25.18 -19.86 11.93
C ASP A 8 -26.04 -20.73 10.99
N PRO A 9 -25.99 -20.54 9.67
CA PRO A 9 -26.74 -21.37 8.72
C PRO A 9 -26.34 -22.85 8.73
N ALA A 10 -25.19 -23.20 9.32
CA ALA A 10 -24.75 -24.58 9.51
C ALA A 10 -25.24 -25.22 10.83
N SER A 11 -25.97 -24.48 11.68
CA SER A 11 -26.48 -25.00 12.96
C SER A 11 -27.66 -25.97 12.76
N GLN A 12 -27.77 -26.98 13.64
CA GLN A 12 -28.90 -27.91 13.62
C GLN A 12 -30.22 -27.15 13.80
N PRO A 13 -31.31 -27.58 13.12
CA PRO A 13 -32.59 -26.90 13.18
C PRO A 13 -33.06 -26.80 14.64
N ASN A 14 -33.10 -25.56 15.15
CA ASN A 14 -33.54 -25.29 16.51
C ASN A 14 -35.06 -25.51 16.65
N THR A 15 -35.56 -25.55 17.89
CA THR A 15 -36.98 -25.80 18.20
C THR A 15 -37.93 -24.85 17.47
N ALA A 16 -37.52 -23.59 17.26
CA ALA A 16 -38.32 -22.62 16.53
C ALA A 16 -38.42 -22.97 15.03
N HIS A 17 -37.34 -23.46 14.42
CA HIS A 17 -37.34 -23.92 13.03
C HIS A 17 -38.30 -25.10 12.81
N LEU A 18 -38.31 -26.07 13.74
CA LEU A 18 -39.22 -27.23 13.67
C LEU A 18 -40.69 -26.82 13.81
N LEU A 19 -41.00 -25.91 14.75
CA LEU A 19 -42.36 -25.40 14.93
C LEU A 19 -42.86 -24.63 13.71
N LEU A 20 -42.01 -23.79 13.12
CA LEU A 20 -42.34 -23.05 11.90
C LEU A 20 -42.59 -24.01 10.72
N GLY A 21 -41.79 -25.06 10.58
CA GLY A 21 -42.00 -26.10 9.56
C GLY A 21 -43.35 -26.81 9.72
N HIS A 22 -43.74 -27.16 10.95
CA HIS A 22 -45.04 -27.76 11.23
C HIS A 22 -46.20 -26.79 10.91
N LEU A 23 -46.08 -25.52 11.28
CA LEU A 23 -47.09 -24.50 10.99
C LEU A 23 -47.25 -24.24 9.49
N MET A 24 -46.15 -24.27 8.73
CA MET A 24 -46.19 -24.23 7.27
C MET A 24 -46.86 -25.46 6.66
N GLY A 25 -46.51 -26.67 7.14
CA GLY A 25 -47.12 -27.91 6.68
C GLY A 25 -48.62 -28.02 6.99
N SER A 26 -49.06 -27.39 8.09
CA SER A 26 -50.48 -27.29 8.46
C SER A 26 -51.27 -26.22 7.69
N GLY A 27 -50.61 -25.42 6.85
CA GLY A 27 -51.23 -24.33 6.09
C GLY A 27 -51.61 -23.09 6.91
N VAL A 28 -51.33 -23.09 8.21
CA VAL A 28 -51.60 -21.95 9.12
C VAL A 28 -50.70 -20.75 8.79
N ILE A 29 -49.50 -20.99 8.27
CA ILE A 29 -48.56 -19.95 7.83
C ILE A 29 -48.11 -20.24 6.39
N SER A 30 -48.22 -19.25 5.51
CA SER A 30 -47.68 -19.35 4.15
C SER A 30 -46.26 -18.79 4.05
N GLN A 31 -45.46 -19.29 3.10
CA GLN A 31 -44.10 -18.80 2.84
C GLN A 31 -44.09 -17.29 2.51
N GLU A 32 -45.14 -16.79 1.86
CA GLU A 32 -45.32 -15.36 1.60
C GLU A 32 -45.40 -14.54 2.89
N MET A 33 -46.13 -15.02 3.91
CA MET A 33 -46.25 -14.36 5.21
C MET A 33 -44.90 -14.27 5.94
N LEU A 34 -44.08 -15.33 5.86
CA LEU A 34 -42.71 -15.31 6.40
C LEU A 34 -41.79 -14.37 5.61
N ASN A 35 -41.97 -14.29 4.29
CA ASN A 35 -41.17 -13.42 3.43
C ASN A 35 -41.52 -11.93 3.58
N ILE A 36 -42.73 -11.56 4.02
CA ILE A 36 -43.06 -10.17 4.37
C ILE A 36 -42.17 -9.68 5.51
N SER A 37 -41.85 -10.55 6.47
CA SER A 37 -40.90 -10.27 7.55
C SER A 37 -39.43 -10.17 7.09
N LYS A 38 -39.09 -10.65 5.88
CA LYS A 38 -37.73 -10.51 5.31
C LYS A 38 -37.45 -9.13 4.74
N LYS A 39 -38.42 -8.22 4.68
CA LYS A 39 -38.14 -6.83 4.32
C LYS A 39 -37.18 -6.26 5.37
N THR A 40 -35.94 -6.08 4.94
CA THR A 40 -34.85 -5.54 5.75
C THR A 40 -35.33 -4.25 6.42
N ALA A 41 -35.42 -4.26 7.76
CA ALA A 41 -35.86 -3.09 8.48
C ALA A 41 -34.96 -1.89 8.12
N PRO A 42 -35.49 -0.66 8.03
CA PRO A 42 -34.71 0.50 7.60
C PRO A 42 -33.40 0.72 8.37
N CYS A 43 -33.32 0.27 9.62
CA CYS A 43 -32.10 0.29 10.43
C CYS A 43 -30.95 -0.52 9.80
N PHE A 44 -31.20 -1.70 9.24
CA PHE A 44 -30.18 -2.55 8.62
C PHE A 44 -29.63 -1.95 7.32
N VAL A 45 -30.47 -1.27 6.53
CA VAL A 45 -30.00 -0.52 5.34
C VAL A 45 -29.07 0.61 5.76
N ASN A 46 -29.38 1.31 6.86
CA ASN A 46 -28.51 2.36 7.40
C ASN A 46 -27.18 1.79 7.91
N PHE A 47 -27.18 0.62 8.55
CA PHE A 47 -25.96 -0.06 8.96
C PHE A 47 -25.08 -0.44 7.77
N SER A 48 -25.65 -1.04 6.72
CA SER A 48 -24.90 -1.37 5.50
C SER A 48 -24.31 -0.12 4.84
N ARG A 49 -25.07 0.97 4.79
CA ARG A 49 -24.58 2.25 4.25
C ARG A 49 -23.46 2.86 5.11
N LEU A 50 -23.60 2.80 6.43
CA LEU A 50 -22.56 3.29 7.35
C LEU A 50 -21.28 2.48 7.18
N GLN A 51 -21.38 1.15 7.11
CA GLN A 51 -20.23 0.28 6.87
C GLN A 51 -19.52 0.64 5.57
N GLN A 52 -20.25 0.76 4.46
CA GLN A 52 -19.68 1.16 3.16
C GLN A 52 -18.99 2.53 3.23
N SER A 53 -19.59 3.49 3.94
CA SER A 53 -18.99 4.82 4.12
C SER A 53 -17.67 4.75 4.90
N THR A 54 -17.62 3.91 5.94
CA THR A 54 -16.40 3.70 6.74
C THR A 54 -15.32 3.01 5.91
N ASP A 55 -15.69 2.00 5.12
CA ASP A 55 -14.76 1.27 4.25
C ASP A 55 -14.15 2.20 3.19
N ILE A 56 -14.98 3.00 2.51
CA ILE A 56 -14.51 4.01 1.54
C ILE A 56 -13.59 5.03 2.22
N GLN A 57 -13.91 5.46 3.44
CA GLN A 57 -13.08 6.43 4.16
C GLN A 57 -11.72 5.86 4.56
N ALA A 58 -11.67 4.57 4.92
CA ALA A 58 -10.41 3.87 5.17
C ALA A 58 -9.56 3.76 3.90
N GLU A 59 -10.19 3.46 2.76
CA GLU A 59 -9.50 3.42 1.46
C GLU A 59 -8.93 4.79 1.07
N ILE A 60 -9.71 5.87 1.22
CA ILE A 60 -9.25 7.24 0.98
C ILE A 60 -8.03 7.56 1.84
N TYR A 61 -8.09 7.22 3.13
CA TYR A 61 -6.98 7.48 4.05
C TYR A 61 -5.72 6.70 3.63
N GLN A 62 -5.87 5.42 3.29
CA GLN A 62 -4.76 4.60 2.80
C GLN A 62 -4.14 5.19 1.53
N LYS A 63 -4.96 5.64 0.56
CA LYS A 63 -4.47 6.26 -0.67
C LYS A 63 -3.80 7.61 -0.43
N SER A 64 -4.29 8.39 0.53
CA SER A 64 -3.64 9.63 0.94
C SER A 64 -2.23 9.39 1.47
N LEU A 65 -2.04 8.36 2.30
CA LEU A 65 -0.72 7.99 2.83
C LEU A 65 0.22 7.47 1.72
N GLU A 66 -0.30 6.69 0.78
CA GLU A 66 0.48 6.20 -0.37
C GLU A 66 0.99 7.37 -1.23
N ILE A 67 0.17 8.41 -1.43
CA ILE A 67 0.55 9.63 -2.15
C ILE A 67 1.64 10.39 -1.38
N GLU A 68 1.46 10.62 -0.08
CA GLU A 68 2.43 11.34 0.76
C GLU A 68 3.80 10.66 0.75
N LEU A 69 3.83 9.33 0.80
CA LEU A 69 5.06 8.55 0.69
C LEU A 69 5.74 8.76 -0.67
N LEU A 70 5.00 8.70 -1.77
CA LEU A 70 5.54 8.91 -3.12
C LEU A 70 6.06 10.34 -3.33
N GLU A 71 5.40 11.34 -2.76
CA GLU A 71 5.86 12.73 -2.78
C GLU A 71 7.17 12.89 -2.01
N LEU A 72 7.26 12.32 -0.80
CA LEU A 72 8.48 12.35 0.01
C LEU A 72 9.65 11.64 -0.70
N GLU A 73 9.40 10.49 -1.33
CA GLU A 73 10.41 9.79 -2.14
C GLU A 73 10.88 10.64 -3.31
N LYS A 74 9.96 11.33 -4.00
CA LYS A 74 10.29 12.23 -5.11
C LYS A 74 11.17 13.39 -4.64
N GLU A 75 10.81 14.06 -3.55
CA GLU A 75 11.59 15.17 -2.98
C GLU A 75 12.98 14.71 -2.52
N THR A 76 13.08 13.53 -1.92
CA THR A 76 14.34 12.99 -1.42
C THR A 76 15.23 12.46 -2.54
N ARG A 77 14.65 12.00 -3.66
CA ARG A 77 15.37 11.46 -4.82
C ARG A 77 16.36 12.47 -5.40
N ASP A 78 15.98 13.74 -5.49
CA ASP A 78 16.85 14.79 -6.03
C ASP A 78 18.07 15.05 -5.12
N ILE A 79 17.89 14.94 -3.80
CA ILE A 79 18.95 15.11 -2.80
C ILE A 79 19.93 13.93 -2.84
N VAL A 80 19.41 12.70 -2.88
CA VAL A 80 20.23 11.48 -2.91
C VAL A 80 21.01 11.38 -4.23
N HIS A 81 20.38 11.69 -5.36
CA HIS A 81 21.08 11.71 -6.65
C HIS A 81 22.10 12.84 -6.75
N SER A 82 21.77 14.05 -6.29
CA SER A 82 22.71 15.18 -6.33
C SER A 82 23.93 14.94 -5.47
N SER A 83 23.77 14.47 -4.22
CA SER A 83 24.89 14.18 -3.32
C SER A 83 25.78 13.04 -3.84
N TYR A 84 25.19 11.93 -4.26
CA TYR A 84 25.93 10.81 -4.84
C TYR A 84 26.63 11.17 -6.15
N SER A 85 26.00 12.00 -6.98
CA SER A 85 26.61 12.50 -8.22
C SER A 85 27.74 13.49 -7.93
N ALA A 86 27.60 14.38 -6.95
CA ALA A 86 28.62 15.35 -6.56
C ALA A 86 29.89 14.65 -6.04
N GLU A 87 29.75 13.62 -5.22
CA GLU A 87 30.89 12.83 -4.72
C GLU A 87 31.65 12.15 -5.87
N LYS A 88 30.93 11.56 -6.84
CA LYS A 88 31.53 10.97 -8.04
C LYS A 88 32.25 12.01 -8.88
N CYS A 89 31.64 13.17 -9.10
CA CYS A 89 32.25 14.26 -9.85
C CYS A 89 33.55 14.72 -9.17
N HIS A 90 33.53 14.96 -7.86
CA HIS A 90 34.73 15.36 -7.11
C HIS A 90 35.85 14.30 -7.17
N THR A 91 35.50 13.02 -7.12
CA THR A 91 36.48 11.93 -7.26
C THR A 91 37.13 11.94 -8.65
N LEU A 92 36.35 12.16 -9.70
CA LEU A 92 36.86 12.25 -11.08
C LEU A 92 37.72 13.51 -11.29
N GLU A 93 37.28 14.66 -10.77
CA GLU A 93 38.02 15.93 -10.83
C GLU A 93 39.38 15.81 -10.14
N SER A 94 39.42 15.21 -8.95
CA SER A 94 40.65 14.96 -8.20
C SER A 94 41.62 14.07 -9.00
N ARG A 95 41.11 13.00 -9.61
CA ARG A 95 41.91 12.10 -10.46
C ARG A 95 42.44 12.82 -11.70
N ASN A 96 41.60 13.61 -12.38
CA ASN A 96 42.00 14.38 -13.55
C ASN A 96 43.07 15.42 -13.21
N SER A 97 42.92 16.13 -12.09
CA SER A 97 43.92 17.08 -11.59
C SER A 97 45.27 16.40 -11.32
N HIS A 98 45.24 15.21 -10.73
CA HIS A 98 46.45 14.41 -10.53
C HIS A 98 47.09 14.01 -11.87
N LEU A 99 46.29 13.54 -12.82
CA LEU A 99 46.74 13.15 -14.17
C LEU A 99 47.40 14.33 -14.91
N GLU A 100 46.77 15.51 -14.89
CA GLU A 100 47.31 16.74 -15.44
C GLU A 100 48.68 17.08 -14.83
N THR A 101 48.81 16.90 -13.52
CA THR A 101 50.08 17.12 -12.80
C THR A 101 51.16 16.15 -13.27
N VAL A 102 50.83 14.86 -13.42
CA VAL A 102 51.75 13.83 -13.94
C VAL A 102 52.17 14.14 -15.37
N LEU A 103 51.24 14.55 -16.23
CA LEU A 103 51.53 14.90 -17.62
C LEU A 103 52.45 16.13 -17.72
N LYS A 104 52.21 17.17 -16.91
CA LYS A 104 53.10 18.34 -16.82
C LYS A 104 54.52 17.95 -16.39
N LYS A 105 54.65 17.11 -15.35
CA LYS A 105 55.96 16.58 -14.90
C LYS A 105 56.67 15.78 -15.98
N LYS A 106 55.94 14.89 -16.67
CA LYS A 106 56.46 14.10 -17.79
C LYS A 106 56.97 15.01 -18.92
N ARG A 107 56.23 16.08 -19.25
CA ARG A 107 56.64 17.06 -20.28
C ARG A 107 57.90 17.81 -19.87
N SER A 108 57.97 18.28 -18.62
CA SER A 108 59.16 18.96 -18.08
C SER A 108 60.39 18.07 -18.09
N LEU A 109 60.24 16.79 -17.70
CA LEU A 109 61.34 15.83 -17.73
C LEU A 109 61.86 15.62 -19.15
N ARG A 110 60.97 15.42 -20.14
CA ARG A 110 61.38 15.30 -21.55
C ARG A 110 62.15 16.53 -22.04
N GLN A 111 61.68 17.74 -21.71
CA GLN A 111 62.37 18.97 -22.08
C GLN A 111 63.78 19.05 -21.48
N ARG A 112 63.95 18.62 -20.22
CA ARG A 112 65.27 18.56 -19.57
C ARG A 112 66.21 17.55 -20.24
N LEU A 113 65.70 16.38 -20.61
CA LEU A 113 66.50 15.32 -21.23
C LEU A 113 66.88 15.64 -22.69
N LEU A 114 66.07 16.44 -23.39
CA LEU A 114 66.35 16.90 -24.76
C LEU A 114 67.34 18.07 -24.83
N LYS A 115 67.71 18.67 -23.70
CA LYS A 115 68.77 19.70 -23.71
C LYS A 115 70.10 19.01 -24.04
N PRO A 116 70.82 19.46 -25.08
CA PRO A 116 72.13 18.90 -25.38
C PRO A 116 73.04 19.12 -24.17
N MET A 117 73.73 18.06 -23.75
CA MET A 117 74.83 18.20 -22.81
C MET A 117 75.97 18.87 -23.58
N CYS A 118 76.48 19.99 -23.06
CA CYS A 118 77.63 20.69 -23.62
C CYS A 118 78.83 19.76 -23.82
#